data_AF-A0A1E4RQJ6-F1
#
_entry.id   AF-A0A1E4RQJ6-F1
#
_cell.length_a   1.000
_cell.length_b   1.000
_cell.length_c   1.000
_cell.angle_alpha   90.00
_cell.angle_beta   90.00
_cell.angle_gamma   90.00
#
_symmetry.space_group_name_H-M   'P 1'
#
loop_
_entity.id
_entity.type
_entity.pdbx_description
1 polymer ?
#
loop_
_entity_poly.entity_id
_entity_poly.type
_entity_poly.pdbx_seq_one_letter_code
_entity_poly.pdbx_strand_id
1 'polypeptide(L)'
;MSATDYTAAHGFSQLLRYQNNYPALGTGVLLLVEQSHNLLGPVVPDALLQYQSAYQINLFGDYPDSQDDVPSAIFAAIFAILMFLHLLIFMINISRKHRFWLSLGWVFYCLMRVIGFILRIIWGKDLSKTKIGITDEVFLILPSILLTSLNLILAQRIFTWRHPVGGSRRLFWNFMITLYVVVLGVIALTIACAASPYVHFLSQKNYLRYQKAVQASAVLIVLYSLTAISLLALAYFFKPTRKDENLYTYQPWWIESFKTFYFVKKNAVREAEETFMKRNHNHRHAIRVIAATHHHYNTVEGLTNERGDLTHNTSLWIICITTLLIFVGSICRCITVFQGRYQKNSSKLCAPVAMYICWGLFETVINLLYIIGRVDLRFYRPDRLPKKVRSIITAEQSLEHSDEEYEYYTTETETEGEYDLEDDDFGFYQPRNTYNNRDSEPRRDPNRDKFILEAKEEDESDSEEFHF
;
A
#
# COMPACT_ATOMS: atom_id res chain seq x y z
N MET A 1 40.29 -6.16 31.48
CA MET A 1 40.46 -5.05 30.52
C MET A 1 41.27 -5.59 29.36
N SER A 2 40.76 -5.46 28.14
CA SER A 2 41.37 -5.92 26.90
C SER A 2 42.37 -4.87 26.39
N ALA A 3 43.39 -5.26 25.62
CA ALA A 3 44.30 -4.30 24.95
C ALA A 3 43.55 -3.26 24.09
N THR A 4 42.33 -3.57 23.66
CA THR A 4 41.42 -2.66 22.93
C THR A 4 40.88 -1.49 23.77
N ASP A 5 40.98 -1.56 25.11
CA ASP A 5 40.46 -0.56 26.04
C ASP A 5 41.47 0.58 26.30
N TYR A 6 42.72 0.44 25.82
CA TYR A 6 43.80 1.42 25.99
C TYR A 6 44.10 2.19 24.69
N THR A 7 43.05 2.69 24.04
CA THR A 7 43.19 3.53 22.84
C THR A 7 42.76 4.97 23.14
N ALA A 8 43.35 5.94 22.43
CA ALA A 8 42.93 7.34 22.53
C ALA A 8 41.44 7.51 22.20
N ALA A 9 40.94 6.74 21.23
CA ALA A 9 39.52 6.71 20.88
C ALA A 9 38.64 6.24 22.05
N HIS A 10 39.01 5.14 22.72
CA HIS A 10 38.29 4.66 23.90
C HIS A 10 38.28 5.70 25.03
N GLY A 11 39.45 6.25 25.38
CA GLY A 11 39.57 7.25 26.44
C GLY A 11 38.74 8.50 26.15
N PHE A 12 38.81 9.01 24.93
CA PHE A 12 38.02 10.16 24.49
C PHE A 12 36.51 9.87 24.51
N SER A 13 36.07 8.72 23.99
CA SER A 13 34.67 8.32 24.06
C SER A 13 34.19 8.15 25.50
N GLN A 14 35.01 7.61 26.42
CA GLN A 14 34.64 7.53 27.83
C GLN A 14 34.51 8.91 28.47
N LEU A 15 35.43 9.84 28.17
CA LEU A 15 35.34 11.22 28.63
C LEU A 15 34.02 11.88 28.19
N LEU A 16 33.70 11.80 26.89
CA LEU A 16 32.43 12.32 26.36
C LEU A 16 31.23 11.63 27.01
N ARG A 17 31.29 10.33 27.28
CA ARG A 17 30.22 9.64 27.99
C ARG A 17 30.02 10.20 29.40
N TYR A 18 31.08 10.35 30.19
CA TYR A 18 30.97 10.93 31.53
C TYR A 18 30.43 12.36 31.51
N GLN A 19 30.83 13.17 30.52
CA GLN A 19 30.30 14.52 30.33
C GLN A 19 28.80 14.54 29.98
N ASN A 20 28.33 13.54 29.24
CA ASN A 20 26.92 13.42 28.82
C ASN A 20 26.08 12.53 29.77
N ASN A 21 26.40 12.49 31.06
CA ASN A 21 25.70 11.71 32.09
C ASN A 21 25.69 10.19 31.82
N TYR A 22 26.81 9.68 31.32
CA TYR A 22 27.12 8.26 31.10
C TYR A 22 26.05 7.47 30.31
N PRO A 23 25.76 7.87 29.05
CA PRO A 23 24.76 7.20 28.24
C PRO A 23 25.21 5.79 27.85
N ALA A 24 24.23 4.99 27.41
CA ALA A 24 24.47 3.69 26.79
C ALA A 24 25.37 3.86 25.56
N LEU A 25 26.28 2.90 25.37
CA LEU A 25 27.18 2.88 24.22
C LEU A 25 26.39 2.82 22.90
N GLY A 26 26.92 3.49 21.88
CA GLY A 26 26.30 3.51 20.54
C GLY A 26 25.08 4.43 20.40
N THR A 27 24.81 5.29 21.40
CA THR A 27 23.68 6.24 21.38
C THR A 27 24.13 7.70 21.31
N GLY A 28 23.25 8.58 20.84
CA GLY A 28 23.51 10.02 20.67
C GLY A 28 24.59 10.34 19.63
N VAL A 29 24.72 9.52 18.58
CA VAL A 29 25.80 9.64 17.58
C VAL A 29 25.83 11.02 16.92
N LEU A 30 24.67 11.60 16.61
CA LEU A 30 24.58 12.94 16.03
C LEU A 30 25.20 13.99 16.95
N LEU A 31 24.92 13.90 18.26
CA LEU A 31 25.46 14.80 19.28
C LEU A 31 26.96 14.56 19.49
N LEU A 32 27.40 13.31 19.46
CA LEU A 32 28.82 12.96 19.58
C LEU A 32 29.65 13.45 18.40
N VAL A 33 29.11 13.38 17.18
CA VAL A 33 29.75 13.94 15.99
C VAL A 33 29.86 15.46 16.10
N GLU A 34 28.81 16.15 16.53
CA GLU A 34 28.84 17.61 16.74
C GLU A 34 29.86 18.01 17.82
N GLN A 35 29.88 17.30 18.95
CA GLN A 35 30.89 17.49 19.99
C GLN A 35 32.31 17.23 19.47
N SER A 36 32.48 16.20 18.64
CA SER A 36 33.78 15.89 18.03
C SER A 36 34.23 16.99 17.07
N HIS A 37 33.32 17.55 16.26
CA HIS A 37 33.65 18.69 15.40
C HIS A 37 34.06 19.93 16.18
N ASN A 38 33.35 20.22 17.29
CA ASN A 38 33.68 21.36 18.14
C ASN A 38 35.05 21.21 18.83
N LEU A 39 35.50 19.98 19.08
CA LEU A 39 36.76 19.68 19.78
C LEU A 39 37.95 19.48 18.82
N LEU A 40 37.72 18.84 17.67
CA LEU A 40 38.77 18.35 16.78
C LEU A 40 38.79 19.06 15.42
N GLY A 41 37.81 19.93 15.17
CA GLY A 41 37.67 20.66 13.92
C GLY A 41 36.81 19.94 12.87
N PRO A 42 36.89 20.35 11.59
CA PRO A 42 35.94 19.93 10.56
C PRO A 42 36.07 18.44 10.16
N VAL A 43 37.20 17.80 10.45
CA VAL A 43 37.44 16.38 10.11
C VAL A 43 37.53 15.58 11.41
N VAL A 44 36.59 14.66 11.61
CA VAL A 44 36.63 13.73 12.74
C VAL A 44 37.61 12.60 12.42
N PRO A 45 38.58 12.29 13.30
CA PRO A 45 39.53 11.20 13.07
C PRO A 45 38.86 9.84 12.85
N ASP A 46 39.32 9.08 11.86
CA ASP A 46 38.77 7.76 11.50
C ASP A 46 38.76 6.78 12.67
N ALA A 47 39.77 6.83 13.54
CA ALA A 47 39.84 6.00 14.74
C ALA A 47 38.63 6.22 15.69
N LEU A 48 38.11 7.45 15.76
CA LEU A 48 36.92 7.76 16.56
C LEU A 48 35.64 7.30 15.84
N LEU A 49 35.55 7.45 14.52
CA LEU A 49 34.41 6.99 13.73
C LEU A 49 34.29 5.46 13.75
N GLN A 50 35.41 4.76 13.59
CA GLN A 50 35.48 3.29 13.68
C GLN A 50 35.15 2.81 15.09
N TYR A 51 35.67 3.47 16.13
CA TYR A 51 35.31 3.14 17.50
C TYR A 51 33.81 3.35 17.73
N GLN A 52 33.25 4.48 17.31
CA GLN A 52 31.83 4.78 17.53
C GLN A 52 30.93 3.77 16.80
N SER A 53 31.16 3.53 15.51
CA SER A 53 30.39 2.55 14.70
C SER A 53 30.49 1.14 15.27
N ALA A 54 31.67 0.71 15.74
CA ALA A 54 31.89 -0.59 16.38
C ALA A 54 31.00 -0.83 17.62
N TYR A 55 30.61 0.23 18.33
CA TYR A 55 29.74 0.18 19.51
C TYR A 55 28.29 0.58 19.25
N GLN A 56 27.91 0.87 17.99
CA GLN A 56 26.50 0.98 17.62
C GLN A 56 25.85 -0.40 17.50
N ILE A 57 24.51 -0.41 17.45
CA ILE A 57 23.75 -1.64 17.25
C ILE A 57 24.02 -2.19 15.85
N ASN A 58 24.15 -3.50 15.73
CA ASN A 58 24.38 -4.14 14.44
C ASN A 58 23.17 -3.95 13.51
N LEU A 59 23.46 -3.59 12.26
CA LEU A 59 22.45 -3.36 11.22
C LEU A 59 22.37 -4.56 10.27
N PHE A 60 21.19 -4.79 9.69
CA PHE A 60 21.06 -5.72 8.57
C PHE A 60 21.63 -5.04 7.33
N GLY A 61 22.81 -5.48 6.90
CA GLY A 61 23.57 -4.85 5.83
C GLY A 61 24.77 -4.03 6.29
N ASP A 62 25.03 -3.94 7.59
CA ASP A 62 26.17 -3.22 8.14
C ASP A 62 26.15 -1.70 7.86
N TYR A 63 27.02 -0.98 8.56
CA TYR A 63 27.42 0.38 8.23
C TYR A 63 28.23 0.36 6.93
N PRO A 64 27.96 1.26 5.98
CA PRO A 64 28.60 1.21 4.67
C PRO A 64 30.08 1.54 4.74
N ASP A 65 30.86 0.91 3.88
CA ASP A 65 32.26 1.24 3.62
C ASP A 65 32.54 1.39 2.12
N SER A 66 33.81 1.57 1.73
CA SER A 66 34.20 1.72 0.33
C SER A 66 33.83 0.54 -0.58
N GLN A 67 33.57 -0.65 -0.03
CA GLN A 67 33.15 -1.83 -0.79
C GLN A 67 31.67 -1.77 -1.16
N ASP A 68 30.87 -0.94 -0.49
CA ASP A 68 29.46 -0.71 -0.81
C ASP A 68 29.24 0.19 -2.03
N ASP A 69 30.25 0.93 -2.48
CA ASP A 69 30.13 1.92 -3.57
C ASP A 69 29.62 1.29 -4.88
N VAL A 70 30.31 0.24 -5.34
CA VAL A 70 29.99 -0.45 -6.59
C VAL A 70 28.64 -1.18 -6.54
N PRO A 71 28.35 -2.06 -5.57
CA PRO A 71 27.06 -2.76 -5.52
C PRO A 71 25.89 -1.78 -5.35
N SER A 72 26.03 -0.73 -4.54
CA SER A 72 24.97 0.29 -4.40
C SER A 72 24.71 1.01 -5.73
N ALA A 73 25.75 1.39 -6.48
CA ALA A 73 25.58 2.06 -7.77
C ALA A 73 24.87 1.15 -8.79
N ILE A 74 25.20 -0.15 -8.80
CA ILE A 74 24.54 -1.14 -9.67
C ILE A 74 23.06 -1.25 -9.32
N PHE A 75 22.71 -1.44 -8.04
CA PHE A 75 21.30 -1.58 -7.67
C PHE A 75 20.52 -0.27 -7.83
N ALA A 76 21.12 0.88 -7.55
CA ALA A 76 20.50 2.18 -7.87
C ALA A 76 20.16 2.28 -9.37
N ALA A 77 21.07 1.90 -10.26
CA ALA A 77 20.81 1.89 -11.70
C ALA A 77 19.71 0.90 -12.09
N ILE A 78 19.71 -0.32 -11.54
CA ILE A 78 18.68 -1.33 -11.79
C ILE A 78 17.31 -0.82 -11.36
N PHE A 79 17.17 -0.30 -10.14
CA PHE A 79 15.89 0.22 -9.64
C PHE A 79 15.43 1.47 -10.40
N ALA A 80 16.34 2.31 -10.89
CA ALA A 80 15.99 3.42 -11.76
C ALA A 80 15.39 2.91 -13.10
N ILE A 81 15.99 1.89 -13.72
CA ILE A 81 15.44 1.27 -14.94
C ILE A 81 14.06 0.67 -14.67
N LEU A 82 13.91 -0.09 -13.57
CA LEU A 82 12.63 -0.67 -13.18
C LEU A 82 11.55 0.39 -12.91
N MET A 83 11.93 1.50 -12.25
CA MET A 83 11.06 2.66 -12.02
C MET A 83 10.54 3.22 -13.35
N PHE A 84 11.42 3.44 -14.32
CA PHE A 84 11.04 3.93 -15.65
C PHE A 84 10.16 2.94 -16.41
N LEU A 85 10.39 1.63 -16.28
CA LEU A 85 9.55 0.61 -16.90
C LEU A 85 8.12 0.62 -16.32
N HIS A 86 7.98 0.65 -14.99
CA HIS A 86 6.66 0.77 -14.34
C HIS A 86 5.95 2.06 -14.75
N LEU A 87 6.68 3.18 -14.79
CA LEU A 87 6.15 4.48 -15.20
C LEU A 87 5.71 4.47 -16.67
N LEU A 88 6.51 3.88 -17.57
CA LEU A 88 6.18 3.75 -18.98
C LEU A 88 4.90 2.94 -19.18
N ILE A 89 4.79 1.78 -18.53
CA ILE A 89 3.59 0.93 -18.57
C ILE A 89 2.38 1.73 -18.08
N PHE A 90 2.51 2.42 -16.95
CA PHE A 90 1.44 3.26 -16.41
C PHE A 90 1.02 4.37 -17.37
N MET A 91 1.97 5.10 -17.97
CA MET A 91 1.67 6.15 -18.95
C MET A 91 0.98 5.61 -20.20
N ILE A 92 1.42 4.47 -20.72
CA ILE A 92 0.75 3.82 -21.87
C ILE A 92 -0.68 3.41 -21.50
N ASN A 93 -0.88 2.83 -20.33
CA ASN A 93 -2.19 2.40 -19.84
C ASN A 93 -3.14 3.59 -19.63
N ILE A 94 -2.66 4.69 -19.02
CA ILE A 94 -3.47 5.89 -18.80
C ILE A 94 -3.85 6.58 -20.13
N SER A 95 -2.94 6.58 -21.12
CA SER A 95 -3.22 7.11 -22.46
C SER A 95 -4.34 6.34 -23.18
N ARG A 96 -4.60 5.09 -22.75
CA ARG A 96 -5.65 4.21 -23.25
C ARG A 96 -6.90 4.20 -22.35
N LYS A 97 -6.95 5.07 -21.33
CA LYS A 97 -7.98 5.16 -20.28
C LYS A 97 -8.10 3.91 -19.40
N HIS A 98 -7.05 3.09 -19.35
CA HIS A 98 -6.94 1.95 -18.46
C HIS A 98 -6.14 2.34 -17.22
N ARG A 99 -6.82 2.72 -16.14
CA ARG A 99 -6.16 3.30 -14.95
C ARG A 99 -5.85 2.22 -13.91
N PHE A 100 -4.58 1.91 -13.71
CA PHE A 100 -4.14 0.98 -12.68
C PHE A 100 -3.22 1.70 -11.69
N TRP A 101 -3.82 2.38 -10.71
CA TRP A 101 -3.12 3.28 -9.78
C TRP A 101 -2.05 2.60 -8.93
N LEU A 102 -2.19 1.31 -8.66
CA LEU A 102 -1.20 0.54 -7.90
C LEU A 102 0.19 0.54 -8.57
N SER A 103 0.27 0.78 -9.88
CA SER A 103 1.55 0.98 -10.57
C SER A 103 2.38 2.13 -10.03
N LEU A 104 1.75 3.21 -9.57
CA LEU A 104 2.46 4.32 -8.93
C LEU A 104 3.10 3.90 -7.59
N GLY A 105 2.50 2.93 -6.90
CA GLY A 105 3.10 2.32 -5.72
C GLY A 105 4.45 1.68 -6.02
N TRP A 106 4.58 0.93 -7.13
CA TRP A 106 5.87 0.36 -7.55
C TRP A 106 6.87 1.42 -8.02
N VAL A 107 6.41 2.48 -8.70
CA VAL A 107 7.27 3.62 -9.07
C VAL A 107 7.84 4.29 -7.82
N PHE A 108 6.99 4.64 -6.86
CA PHE A 108 7.39 5.26 -5.60
C PHE A 108 8.35 4.37 -4.80
N TYR A 109 8.03 3.09 -4.69
CA TYR A 109 8.90 2.11 -4.04
C TYR A 109 10.29 2.01 -4.73
N CYS A 110 10.35 1.98 -6.08
CA CYS A 110 11.63 1.92 -6.78
C CYS A 110 12.43 3.22 -6.59
N LEU A 111 11.76 4.38 -6.57
CA LEU A 111 12.39 5.66 -6.26
C LEU A 111 13.03 5.64 -4.86
N MET A 112 12.34 5.08 -3.86
CA MET A 112 12.90 4.93 -2.52
C MET A 112 14.18 4.08 -2.53
N ARG A 113 14.20 2.98 -3.31
CA ARG A 113 15.40 2.14 -3.47
C ARG A 113 16.56 2.88 -4.10
N VAL A 114 16.31 3.67 -5.16
CA VAL A 114 17.34 4.49 -5.81
C VAL A 114 17.93 5.48 -4.80
N ILE A 115 17.08 6.19 -4.06
CA ILE A 115 17.50 7.14 -3.03
C ILE A 115 18.32 6.43 -1.95
N GLY A 116 17.82 5.31 -1.40
CA GLY A 116 18.53 4.53 -0.39
C GLY A 116 19.94 4.15 -0.84
N PHE A 117 20.07 3.45 -1.97
CA PHE A 117 21.40 3.05 -2.45
C PHE A 117 22.34 4.23 -2.77
N ILE A 118 21.82 5.37 -3.25
CA ILE A 118 22.65 6.57 -3.44
C ILE A 118 23.12 7.13 -2.09
N LEU A 119 22.23 7.22 -1.10
CA LEU A 119 22.58 7.71 0.24
C LEU A 119 23.59 6.77 0.92
N ARG A 120 23.50 5.46 0.70
CA ARG A 120 24.47 4.47 1.17
C ARG A 120 25.90 4.75 0.66
N ILE A 121 26.06 5.09 -0.62
CA ILE A 121 27.36 5.49 -1.21
C ILE A 121 27.87 6.77 -0.51
N ILE A 122 27.00 7.74 -0.28
CA ILE A 122 27.40 9.01 0.34
C ILE A 122 27.81 8.79 1.80
N TRP A 123 27.10 7.93 2.52
CA TRP A 123 27.40 7.60 3.91
C TRP A 123 28.67 6.76 4.06
N GLY A 124 28.93 5.83 3.13
CA GLY A 124 30.15 5.01 3.13
C GLY A 124 31.44 5.81 2.95
N LYS A 125 31.36 7.00 2.36
CA LYS A 125 32.49 7.93 2.23
C LYS A 125 32.81 8.69 3.52
N ASP A 126 31.82 8.87 4.38
CA ASP A 126 31.97 9.63 5.62
C ASP A 126 30.85 9.27 6.61
N LEU A 127 31.18 8.39 7.56
CA LEU A 127 30.25 7.92 8.59
C LEU A 127 29.83 9.03 9.56
N SER A 128 30.53 10.17 9.62
CA SER A 128 30.14 11.31 10.45
C SER A 128 28.84 11.96 9.97
N LYS A 129 28.45 11.77 8.70
CA LYS A 129 27.21 12.28 8.09
C LYS A 129 25.98 11.51 8.57
N THR A 130 25.74 11.56 9.87
CA THR A 130 24.75 10.76 10.61
C THR A 130 23.33 10.97 10.07
N LYS A 131 22.96 12.19 9.66
CA LYS A 131 21.64 12.48 9.06
C LYS A 131 21.41 11.72 7.75
N ILE A 132 22.46 11.60 6.93
CA ILE A 132 22.43 10.81 5.69
C ILE A 132 22.27 9.34 6.03
N GLY A 133 23.00 8.84 7.03
CA GLY A 133 22.90 7.44 7.47
C GLY A 133 21.51 7.05 8.00
N ILE A 134 20.88 7.90 8.82
CA ILE A 134 19.50 7.66 9.28
C ILE A 134 18.55 7.59 8.07
N THR A 135 18.72 8.50 7.12
CA THR A 135 17.88 8.56 5.92
C THR A 135 18.10 7.33 5.04
N ASP A 136 19.35 6.95 4.78
CA ASP A 136 19.73 5.71 4.06
C ASP A 136 19.03 4.49 4.68
N GLU A 137 19.19 4.29 6.00
CA GLU A 137 18.60 3.16 6.70
C GLU A 137 17.06 3.11 6.51
N VAL A 138 16.37 4.23 6.68
CA VAL A 138 14.91 4.31 6.46
C VAL A 138 14.54 3.96 5.01
N PHE A 139 15.23 4.54 4.03
CA PHE A 139 14.96 4.31 2.61
C PHE A 139 15.35 2.91 2.12
N LEU A 140 16.19 2.18 2.86
CA LEU A 140 16.49 0.77 2.58
C LEU A 140 15.50 -0.20 3.25
N ILE A 141 14.84 0.18 4.34
CA ILE A 141 13.95 -0.71 5.09
C ILE A 141 12.49 -0.62 4.61
N LEU A 142 11.97 0.60 4.51
CA LEU A 142 10.57 0.84 4.19
C LEU A 142 10.10 0.23 2.86
N PRO A 143 10.92 0.18 1.78
CA PRO A 143 10.46 -0.38 0.51
C PRO A 143 9.96 -1.82 0.61
N SER A 144 10.59 -2.69 1.40
CA SER A 144 10.12 -4.08 1.57
C SER A 144 8.75 -4.15 2.28
N ILE A 145 8.47 -3.20 3.20
CA ILE A 145 7.17 -3.09 3.87
C ILE A 145 6.10 -2.65 2.86
N LEU A 146 6.42 -1.66 2.02
CA LEU A 146 5.51 -1.21 0.96
C LEU A 146 5.19 -2.33 -0.03
N LEU A 147 6.19 -3.08 -0.50
CA LEU A 147 5.95 -4.24 -1.39
C LEU A 147 5.02 -5.26 -0.75
N THR A 148 5.17 -5.50 0.56
CA THR A 148 4.25 -6.38 1.30
C THR A 148 2.81 -5.88 1.24
N SER A 149 2.60 -4.57 1.45
CA SER A 149 1.28 -3.95 1.36
C SER A 149 0.69 -4.05 -0.05
N LEU A 150 1.51 -3.83 -1.08
CA LEU A 150 1.08 -3.98 -2.47
C LEU A 150 0.66 -5.43 -2.77
N ASN A 151 1.42 -6.42 -2.28
CA ASN A 151 1.05 -7.84 -2.39
C ASN A 151 -0.25 -8.18 -1.66
N LEU A 152 -0.52 -7.56 -0.50
CA LEU A 152 -1.77 -7.73 0.23
C LEU A 152 -2.96 -7.17 -0.57
N ILE A 153 -2.80 -6.01 -1.22
CA ILE A 153 -3.83 -5.44 -2.11
C ILE A 153 -4.11 -6.38 -3.29
N LEU A 154 -3.08 -6.95 -3.91
CA LEU A 154 -3.24 -7.93 -4.98
C LEU A 154 -3.96 -9.20 -4.49
N ALA A 155 -3.61 -9.69 -3.30
CA ALA A 155 -4.27 -10.83 -2.65
C ALA A 155 -5.75 -10.55 -2.37
N GLN A 156 -6.07 -9.35 -1.89
CA GLN A 156 -7.44 -8.89 -1.67
C GLN A 156 -8.26 -8.93 -2.97
N ARG A 157 -7.66 -8.54 -4.10
CA ARG A 157 -8.31 -8.61 -5.43
C ARG A 157 -8.62 -10.05 -5.86
N ILE A 158 -7.75 -11.02 -5.56
CA ILE A 158 -8.04 -12.45 -5.80
C ILE A 158 -9.13 -12.95 -4.86
N PHE A 159 -9.07 -12.60 -3.58
CA PHE A 159 -10.08 -13.01 -2.59
C PHE A 159 -11.46 -12.52 -2.99
N THR A 160 -11.60 -11.23 -3.30
CA THR A 160 -12.87 -10.63 -3.73
C THR A 160 -13.35 -11.13 -5.10
N TRP A 161 -12.47 -11.61 -5.96
CA TRP A 161 -12.86 -12.29 -7.19
C TRP A 161 -13.44 -13.69 -6.94
N ARG A 162 -12.84 -14.45 -6.02
CA ARG A 162 -13.28 -15.82 -5.70
C ARG A 162 -14.49 -15.86 -4.78
N HIS A 163 -14.59 -14.89 -3.87
CA HIS A 163 -15.65 -14.75 -2.88
C HIS A 163 -16.26 -13.33 -2.97
N PRO A 164 -17.02 -13.02 -4.04
CA PRO A 164 -17.55 -11.67 -4.26
C PRO A 164 -18.48 -11.20 -3.14
N VAL A 165 -19.30 -12.09 -2.55
CA VAL A 165 -20.17 -11.74 -1.42
C VAL A 165 -19.34 -11.56 -0.16
N GLY A 166 -18.45 -12.52 0.16
CA GLY A 166 -17.59 -12.43 1.34
C GLY A 166 -16.70 -11.19 1.34
N GLY A 167 -16.14 -10.87 0.16
CA GLY A 167 -15.27 -9.74 -0.09
C GLY A 167 -15.97 -8.37 -0.13
N SER A 168 -17.30 -8.32 -0.24
CA SER A 168 -18.07 -7.07 -0.18
C SER A 168 -18.62 -6.75 1.21
N ARG A 169 -18.55 -7.69 2.16
CA ARG A 169 -19.05 -7.48 3.53
C ARG A 169 -18.24 -6.43 4.28
N ARG A 170 -18.94 -5.63 5.11
CA ARG A 170 -18.32 -4.63 6.01
C ARG A 170 -17.23 -5.22 6.90
N LEU A 171 -17.45 -6.42 7.46
CA LEU A 171 -16.47 -7.11 8.30
C LEU A 171 -15.13 -7.32 7.59
N PHE A 172 -15.16 -7.75 6.32
CA PHE A 172 -13.96 -7.97 5.53
C PHE A 172 -13.23 -6.65 5.28
N TRP A 173 -13.94 -5.61 4.86
CA TRP A 173 -13.36 -4.28 4.62
C TRP A 173 -12.77 -3.67 5.90
N ASN A 174 -13.49 -3.74 7.02
CA ASN A 174 -12.98 -3.26 8.31
C ASN A 174 -11.68 -3.98 8.71
N PHE A 175 -11.62 -5.30 8.50
CA PHE A 175 -10.42 -6.08 8.73
C PHE A 175 -9.26 -5.64 7.83
N MET A 176 -9.49 -5.48 6.52
CA MET A 176 -8.47 -5.03 5.57
C MET A 176 -7.97 -3.62 5.89
N ILE A 177 -8.87 -2.67 6.18
CA ILE A 177 -8.52 -1.30 6.59
C ILE A 177 -7.70 -1.33 7.88
N THR A 178 -8.09 -2.14 8.86
CA THR A 178 -7.33 -2.31 10.11
C THR A 178 -5.90 -2.78 9.82
N LEU A 179 -5.70 -3.76 8.94
CA LEU A 179 -4.36 -4.19 8.54
C LEU A 179 -3.53 -3.08 7.89
N TYR A 180 -4.16 -2.25 7.04
CA TYR A 180 -3.49 -1.11 6.40
C TYR A 180 -3.11 -0.01 7.40
N VAL A 181 -3.97 0.28 8.38
CA VAL A 181 -3.66 1.25 9.46
C VAL A 181 -2.55 0.71 10.37
N VAL A 182 -2.60 -0.58 10.72
CA VAL A 182 -1.55 -1.21 11.53
C VAL A 182 -0.18 -1.14 10.86
N VAL A 183 -0.08 -1.41 9.56
CA VAL A 183 1.21 -1.31 8.87
C VAL A 183 1.73 0.13 8.81
N LEU A 184 0.87 1.14 8.69
CA LEU A 184 1.28 2.55 8.81
C LEU A 184 1.86 2.86 10.20
N GLY A 185 1.26 2.33 11.25
CA GLY A 185 1.80 2.41 12.61
C GLY A 185 3.17 1.72 12.75
N VAL A 186 3.36 0.55 12.12
CA VAL A 186 4.64 -0.16 12.08
C VAL A 186 5.71 0.62 11.31
N ILE A 187 5.35 1.28 10.21
CA ILE A 187 6.24 2.17 9.46
C ILE A 187 6.70 3.34 10.35
N ALA A 188 5.76 4.03 11.02
CA ALA A 188 6.08 5.13 11.92
C ALA A 188 7.01 4.69 13.08
N LEU A 189 6.71 3.54 13.69
CA LEU A 189 7.55 2.94 14.72
C LEU A 189 8.95 2.62 14.18
N THR A 190 9.06 2.09 12.96
CA THR A 190 10.33 1.74 12.33
C THR A 190 11.19 2.98 12.07
N ILE A 191 10.60 4.07 11.59
CA ILE A 191 11.30 5.35 11.38
C ILE A 191 11.78 5.92 12.72
N ALA A 192 10.89 5.97 13.72
CA ALA A 192 11.25 6.47 15.05
C ALA A 192 12.37 5.64 15.69
N CYS A 193 12.32 4.32 15.54
CA CYS A 193 13.36 3.42 16.01
C CYS A 193 14.68 3.54 15.24
N ALA A 194 14.63 3.76 13.93
CA ALA A 194 15.83 3.99 13.13
C ALA A 194 16.53 5.27 13.61
N ALA A 195 15.82 6.36 13.89
CA ALA A 195 16.43 7.63 14.30
C ALA A 195 16.84 7.70 15.79
N SER A 196 16.09 7.05 16.68
CA SER A 196 16.22 7.23 18.14
C SER A 196 17.65 7.08 18.70
N PRO A 197 18.42 6.00 18.43
CA PRO A 197 19.76 5.86 18.97
C PRO A 197 20.76 6.85 18.37
N TYR A 198 20.51 7.40 17.18
CA TYR A 198 21.41 8.39 16.58
C TYR A 198 21.17 9.79 17.16
N VAL A 199 19.92 10.18 17.39
CA VAL A 199 19.56 11.56 17.79
C VAL A 199 19.62 11.76 19.31
N HIS A 200 19.36 10.72 20.10
CA HIS A 200 19.24 10.85 21.56
C HIS A 200 20.28 10.03 22.32
N PHE A 201 20.84 10.62 23.37
CA PHE A 201 21.51 9.86 24.41
C PHE A 201 20.48 9.06 25.21
N LEU A 202 20.65 7.74 25.26
CA LEU A 202 19.76 6.86 26.01
C LEU A 202 20.46 6.35 27.26
N SER A 203 19.75 6.34 28.38
CA SER A 203 20.18 5.55 29.54
C SER A 203 20.14 4.07 29.20
N GLN A 204 20.90 3.24 29.92
CA GLN A 204 20.92 1.80 29.68
C GLN A 204 19.52 1.17 29.73
N LYS A 205 18.67 1.64 30.66
CA LYS A 205 17.28 1.19 30.79
C LYS A 205 16.43 1.53 29.56
N ASN A 206 16.58 2.74 29.03
CA ASN A 206 15.85 3.17 27.84
C ASN A 206 16.38 2.53 26.57
N TYR A 207 17.69 2.28 26.47
CA TYR A 207 18.28 1.52 25.37
C TYR A 207 17.74 0.09 25.28
N LEU A 208 17.58 -0.60 26.42
CA LEU A 208 16.96 -1.93 26.45
C LEU A 208 15.49 -1.90 26.02
N ARG A 209 14.73 -0.88 26.43
CA ARG A 209 13.33 -0.69 25.99
C ARG A 209 13.26 -0.42 24.49
N TYR A 210 14.17 0.40 23.99
CA TYR A 210 14.34 0.65 22.56
C TYR A 210 14.56 -0.66 21.79
N GLN A 211 15.52 -1.49 22.22
CA GLN A 211 15.77 -2.79 21.58
C GLN A 211 14.52 -3.69 21.54
N LYS A 212 13.71 -3.68 22.62
CA LYS A 212 12.43 -4.40 22.63
C LYS A 212 11.41 -3.84 21.64
N ALA A 213 11.35 -2.52 21.46
CA ALA A 213 10.50 -1.90 20.45
C ALA A 213 10.92 -2.28 19.02
N VAL A 214 12.22 -2.30 18.72
CA VAL A 214 12.73 -2.74 17.42
C VAL A 214 12.42 -4.22 17.18
N GLN A 215 12.60 -5.08 18.20
CA GLN A 215 12.26 -6.50 18.14
C GLN A 215 10.77 -6.72 17.86
N ALA A 216 9.89 -5.98 18.55
CA ALA A 216 8.46 -6.04 18.31
C ALA A 216 8.09 -5.60 16.88
N SER A 217 8.65 -4.49 16.40
CA SER A 217 8.46 -4.03 15.02
C SER A 217 8.88 -5.09 14.00
N ALA A 218 10.05 -5.72 14.19
CA ALA A 218 10.54 -6.76 13.29
C ALA A 218 9.62 -7.99 13.25
N VAL A 219 9.06 -8.42 14.39
CA VAL A 219 8.07 -9.51 14.44
C VAL A 219 6.80 -9.12 13.69
N LEU A 220 6.30 -7.90 13.91
CA LEU A 220 5.10 -7.40 13.21
C LEU A 220 5.31 -7.36 11.69
N ILE A 221 6.48 -6.94 11.21
CA ILE A 221 6.81 -6.96 9.77
C ILE A 221 6.83 -8.39 9.22
N VAL A 222 7.41 -9.36 9.95
CA VAL A 222 7.40 -10.78 9.54
C VAL A 222 5.96 -11.30 9.46
N LEU A 223 5.13 -11.06 10.47
CA LEU A 223 3.73 -11.48 10.46
C LEU A 223 2.94 -10.79 9.33
N TYR A 224 3.18 -9.50 9.12
CA TYR A 224 2.55 -8.74 8.04
C TYR A 224 2.91 -9.31 6.67
N SER A 225 4.15 -9.74 6.46
CA SER A 225 4.57 -10.38 5.20
C SER A 225 3.82 -11.67 4.89
N LEU A 226 3.29 -12.38 5.88
CA LEU A 226 2.49 -13.58 5.66
C LEU A 226 1.02 -13.29 5.32
N THR A 227 0.53 -12.06 5.53
CA THR A 227 -0.90 -11.73 5.37
C THR A 227 -1.43 -11.99 3.97
N ALA A 228 -0.65 -11.66 2.93
CA ALA A 228 -1.03 -11.91 1.54
C ALA A 228 -1.23 -13.40 1.29
N ILE A 229 -0.27 -14.25 1.68
CA ILE A 229 -0.38 -15.71 1.52
C ILE A 229 -1.53 -16.28 2.36
N SER A 230 -1.71 -15.80 3.60
CA SER A 230 -2.83 -16.21 4.46
C SER A 230 -4.18 -15.90 3.82
N LEU A 231 -4.32 -14.74 3.16
CA LEU A 231 -5.53 -14.35 2.46
C LEU A 231 -5.77 -15.20 1.20
N LEU A 232 -4.70 -15.54 0.46
CA LEU A 232 -4.81 -16.52 -0.63
C LEU A 232 -5.23 -17.89 -0.10
N ALA A 233 -4.62 -18.38 0.97
CA ALA A 233 -4.97 -19.65 1.58
C ALA A 233 -6.44 -19.68 2.00
N LEU A 234 -6.92 -18.60 2.63
CA LEU A 234 -8.33 -18.44 2.99
C LEU A 234 -9.25 -18.52 1.76
N ALA A 235 -8.88 -17.86 0.66
CA ALA A 235 -9.67 -17.87 -0.58
C ALA A 235 -9.82 -19.26 -1.20
N TYR A 236 -8.81 -20.12 -1.09
CA TYR A 236 -8.81 -21.45 -1.71
C TYR A 236 -9.24 -22.57 -0.75
N PHE A 237 -9.03 -22.40 0.55
CA PHE A 237 -9.46 -23.35 1.57
C PHE A 237 -10.98 -23.37 1.70
N PHE A 238 -11.63 -22.21 1.65
CA PHE A 238 -13.08 -22.10 1.60
C PHE A 238 -13.57 -22.10 0.15
N LYS A 239 -14.48 -23.01 -0.17
CA LYS A 239 -15.13 -23.03 -1.49
C LYS A 239 -16.14 -21.87 -1.58
N PRO A 240 -16.32 -21.26 -2.78
CA PRO A 240 -17.38 -20.28 -3.00
C PRO A 240 -18.74 -20.85 -2.60
N THR A 241 -19.61 -20.02 -2.05
CA THR A 241 -20.95 -20.43 -1.63
C THR A 241 -21.92 -20.36 -2.82
N ARG A 242 -23.08 -21.02 -2.74
CA ARG A 242 -24.15 -20.90 -3.77
C ARG A 242 -24.58 -19.43 -3.99
N LYS A 243 -24.48 -18.59 -2.94
CA LYS A 243 -24.73 -17.16 -3.04
C LYS A 243 -23.69 -16.44 -3.89
N ASP A 244 -22.42 -16.87 -3.84
CA ASP A 244 -21.37 -16.35 -4.71
C ASP A 244 -21.57 -16.78 -6.17
N GLU A 245 -22.04 -18.02 -6.41
CA GLU A 245 -22.27 -18.56 -7.76
C GLU A 245 -23.45 -17.86 -8.48
N ASN A 246 -24.52 -17.56 -7.77
CA ASN A 246 -25.70 -16.94 -8.37
C ASN A 246 -25.53 -15.42 -8.63
N LEU A 247 -24.51 -14.79 -8.07
CA LEU A 247 -24.34 -13.35 -8.11
C LEU A 247 -23.78 -12.87 -9.46
N TYR A 248 -24.39 -11.80 -10.00
CA TYR A 248 -23.84 -11.11 -11.16
C TYR A 248 -22.58 -10.32 -10.79
N THR A 249 -21.49 -10.58 -11.51
CA THR A 249 -20.26 -9.79 -11.41
C THR A 249 -19.93 -9.09 -12.72
N TYR A 250 -19.24 -7.96 -12.61
CA TYR A 250 -18.73 -7.19 -13.72
C TYR A 250 -17.22 -7.34 -13.80
N GLN A 251 -16.77 -7.87 -14.93
CA GLN A 251 -15.37 -8.10 -15.23
C GLN A 251 -14.89 -7.21 -16.37
N PRO A 252 -13.59 -6.92 -16.45
CA PRO A 252 -13.03 -6.22 -17.59
C PRO A 252 -12.90 -7.17 -18.79
N TRP A 253 -13.97 -7.31 -19.58
CA TRP A 253 -14.00 -8.21 -20.75
C TRP A 253 -13.16 -7.71 -21.93
N TRP A 254 -12.80 -6.43 -21.95
CA TRP A 254 -11.92 -5.84 -22.96
C TRP A 254 -10.45 -6.24 -22.82
N ILE A 255 -10.10 -6.97 -21.75
CA ILE A 255 -8.76 -7.55 -21.57
C ILE A 255 -8.78 -8.94 -22.20
N GLU A 256 -8.05 -9.10 -23.30
CA GLU A 256 -8.01 -10.33 -24.08
C GLU A 256 -6.80 -11.21 -23.74
N SER A 257 -5.73 -10.63 -23.18
CA SER A 257 -4.48 -11.33 -22.90
C SER A 257 -3.67 -10.71 -21.75
N PHE A 258 -2.85 -11.53 -21.10
CA PHE A 258 -1.85 -11.11 -20.10
C PHE A 258 -0.41 -11.21 -20.63
N LYS A 259 -0.21 -11.24 -21.96
CA LYS A 259 1.13 -11.26 -22.56
C LYS A 259 1.89 -9.96 -22.26
N THR A 260 3.20 -10.06 -22.09
CA THR A 260 4.07 -8.93 -21.69
C THR A 260 3.91 -7.69 -22.57
N PHE A 261 3.82 -7.87 -23.90
CA PHE A 261 3.70 -6.76 -24.86
C PHE A 261 2.26 -6.43 -25.29
N TYR A 262 1.25 -7.05 -24.67
CA TYR A 262 -0.15 -6.79 -24.99
C TYR A 262 -0.64 -5.50 -24.32
N PHE A 263 -1.39 -4.67 -25.04
CA PHE A 263 -2.03 -3.48 -24.47
C PHE A 263 -3.49 -3.41 -24.93
N VAL A 264 -4.36 -3.00 -24.01
CA VAL A 264 -5.80 -2.84 -24.25
C VAL A 264 -6.04 -1.85 -25.40
N LYS A 265 -7.06 -2.11 -26.23
CA LYS A 265 -7.49 -1.20 -27.30
C LYS A 265 -7.88 0.17 -26.73
N LYS A 266 -7.50 1.24 -27.42
CA LYS A 266 -7.81 2.62 -26.97
C LYS A 266 -9.32 2.77 -26.78
N ASN A 267 -9.73 3.38 -25.68
CA ASN A 267 -11.13 3.66 -25.31
C ASN A 267 -12.02 2.44 -25.07
N ALA A 268 -11.47 1.22 -25.02
CA ALA A 268 -12.27 0.01 -24.79
C ALA A 268 -12.97 0.01 -23.42
N VAL A 269 -12.37 0.64 -22.40
CA VAL A 269 -12.99 0.83 -21.07
C VAL A 269 -14.27 1.66 -21.19
N ARG A 270 -14.23 2.77 -21.94
CA ARG A 270 -15.37 3.67 -22.10
C ARG A 270 -16.49 3.01 -22.91
N GLU A 271 -16.13 2.31 -23.98
CA GLU A 271 -17.08 1.53 -24.77
C GLU A 271 -17.74 0.43 -23.92
N ALA A 272 -16.97 -0.22 -23.06
CA ALA A 272 -17.48 -1.21 -22.12
C ALA A 272 -18.44 -0.61 -21.08
N GLU A 273 -18.11 0.56 -20.53
CA GLU A 273 -18.99 1.28 -19.62
C GLU A 273 -20.28 1.76 -20.29
N GLU A 274 -20.19 2.34 -21.50
CA GLU A 274 -21.35 2.81 -22.28
C GLU A 274 -22.29 1.65 -22.65
N THR A 275 -21.75 0.50 -23.07
CA THR A 275 -22.56 -0.69 -23.37
C THR A 275 -23.20 -1.27 -22.11
N PHE A 276 -22.54 -1.17 -20.97
CA PHE A 276 -23.06 -1.61 -19.69
C PHE A 276 -24.16 -0.68 -19.13
N MET A 277 -24.02 0.64 -19.29
CA MET A 277 -25.06 1.61 -18.92
C MET A 277 -26.39 1.34 -19.63
N LYS A 278 -26.35 0.82 -20.86
CA LYS A 278 -27.55 0.47 -21.64
C LYS A 278 -28.28 -0.78 -21.15
N ARG A 279 -27.72 -1.53 -20.18
CA ARG A 279 -28.31 -2.79 -19.68
C ARG A 279 -29.29 -2.55 -18.53
N ASN A 280 -30.09 -3.59 -18.27
CA ASN A 280 -31.05 -3.67 -17.17
C ASN A 280 -30.40 -3.29 -15.81
N HIS A 281 -31.18 -2.67 -14.92
CA HIS A 281 -30.72 -2.11 -13.66
C HIS A 281 -30.01 -3.14 -12.75
N ASN A 282 -30.45 -4.40 -12.74
CA ASN A 282 -29.80 -5.46 -11.95
C ASN A 282 -28.33 -5.65 -12.31
N HIS A 283 -27.99 -5.51 -13.59
CA HIS A 283 -26.59 -5.60 -14.02
C HIS A 283 -25.78 -4.41 -13.50
N ARG A 284 -26.36 -3.21 -13.35
CA ARG A 284 -25.64 -1.99 -12.91
C ARG A 284 -25.07 -2.10 -11.49
N HIS A 285 -25.68 -2.91 -10.63
CA HIS A 285 -25.22 -3.18 -9.27
C HIS A 285 -24.23 -4.35 -9.16
N ALA A 286 -23.89 -5.00 -10.27
CA ALA A 286 -22.96 -6.14 -10.28
C ALA A 286 -21.61 -5.82 -9.63
N ILE A 287 -21.13 -6.73 -8.77
CA ILE A 287 -19.87 -6.56 -8.05
C ILE A 287 -18.71 -6.57 -9.04
N ARG A 288 -17.84 -5.56 -8.95
CA ARG A 288 -16.65 -5.44 -9.80
C ARG A 288 -15.58 -6.43 -9.37
N VAL A 289 -15.04 -7.22 -10.29
CA VAL A 289 -13.97 -8.20 -10.01
C VAL A 289 -12.94 -8.21 -11.14
N ILE A 290 -11.80 -8.86 -10.92
CA ILE A 290 -10.72 -8.94 -11.92
C ILE A 290 -11.10 -9.87 -13.09
N ALA A 291 -10.37 -9.78 -14.20
CA ALA A 291 -10.61 -10.59 -15.40
C ALA A 291 -10.23 -12.08 -15.19
N ALA A 292 -11.18 -12.98 -15.45
CA ALA A 292 -10.95 -14.41 -15.57
C ALA A 292 -11.65 -14.98 -16.81
N THR A 293 -11.21 -16.12 -17.36
CA THR A 293 -11.94 -16.83 -18.44
C THR A 293 -12.82 -17.96 -17.90
N HIS A 294 -12.43 -18.58 -16.79
CA HIS A 294 -13.24 -19.59 -16.11
C HIS A 294 -14.01 -18.96 -14.95
N HIS A 295 -15.31 -19.20 -14.92
CA HIS A 295 -16.23 -18.61 -13.95
C HIS A 295 -16.83 -19.67 -13.04
N HIS A 296 -17.05 -19.27 -11.79
CA HIS A 296 -17.92 -19.98 -10.86
C HIS A 296 -19.26 -19.25 -10.68
N TYR A 297 -19.50 -18.15 -11.39
CA TYR A 297 -20.65 -17.28 -11.20
C TYR A 297 -21.16 -16.65 -12.50
N ASN A 298 -22.34 -16.05 -12.44
CA ASN A 298 -22.93 -15.33 -13.56
C ASN A 298 -22.15 -14.04 -13.88
N THR A 299 -21.67 -13.92 -15.12
CA THR A 299 -20.91 -12.75 -15.59
C THR A 299 -21.72 -11.91 -16.57
N VAL A 300 -21.58 -10.60 -16.45
CA VAL A 300 -22.11 -9.66 -17.44
C VAL A 300 -21.13 -9.56 -18.61
N GLU A 301 -21.32 -10.37 -19.65
CA GLU A 301 -20.41 -10.47 -20.81
C GLU A 301 -20.55 -9.31 -21.80
N GLY A 302 -19.47 -8.88 -22.44
CA GLY A 302 -19.51 -7.93 -23.57
C GLY A 302 -20.08 -8.53 -24.85
N LEU A 303 -20.27 -7.70 -25.88
CA LEU A 303 -20.84 -8.10 -27.19
C LEU A 303 -19.91 -9.01 -28.04
N THR A 304 -18.74 -9.40 -27.53
CA THR A 304 -17.70 -10.10 -28.28
C THR A 304 -17.20 -11.34 -27.52
N ASN A 305 -17.25 -12.50 -28.18
CA ASN A 305 -16.86 -13.80 -27.60
C ASN A 305 -15.37 -14.16 -27.83
N GLU A 306 -14.56 -13.25 -28.38
CA GLU A 306 -13.14 -13.49 -28.68
C GLU A 306 -12.24 -13.25 -27.45
N ARG A 307 -12.40 -14.07 -26.39
CA ARG A 307 -11.56 -13.99 -25.18
C ARG A 307 -10.56 -15.15 -25.13
N GLY A 308 -9.28 -14.83 -24.93
CA GLY A 308 -8.24 -15.85 -24.67
C GLY A 308 -8.42 -16.51 -23.29
N ASP A 309 -7.63 -17.55 -23.00
CA ASP A 309 -7.62 -18.19 -21.68
C ASP A 309 -6.87 -17.34 -20.64
N LEU A 310 -7.62 -16.72 -19.72
CA LEU A 310 -7.17 -15.82 -18.66
C LEU A 310 -7.29 -16.56 -17.33
N THR A 311 -6.34 -17.45 -17.08
CA THR A 311 -6.23 -18.16 -15.80
C THR A 311 -5.48 -17.34 -14.75
N HIS A 312 -5.89 -17.50 -13.50
CA HIS A 312 -5.23 -16.87 -12.35
C HIS A 312 -4.10 -17.71 -11.75
N ASN A 313 -3.80 -18.90 -12.28
CA ASN A 313 -2.73 -19.76 -11.75
C ASN A 313 -1.38 -19.02 -11.71
N THR A 314 -1.05 -18.28 -12.78
CA THR A 314 0.17 -17.45 -12.79
C THR A 314 0.09 -16.30 -11.78
N SER A 315 -1.09 -15.68 -11.61
CA SER A 315 -1.30 -14.62 -10.63
C SER A 315 -1.04 -15.10 -9.19
N LEU A 316 -1.45 -16.32 -8.86
CA LEU A 316 -1.16 -16.95 -7.56
C LEU A 316 0.34 -17.17 -7.38
N TRP A 317 1.03 -17.72 -8.39
CA TRP A 317 2.48 -17.93 -8.34
C TRP A 317 3.25 -16.62 -8.16
N ILE A 318 2.84 -15.55 -8.84
CA ILE A 318 3.47 -14.22 -8.68
C ILE A 318 3.36 -13.79 -7.21
N ILE A 319 2.18 -13.81 -6.60
CA ILE A 319 2.03 -13.38 -5.19
C ILE A 319 2.80 -14.32 -4.25
N CYS A 320 2.69 -15.63 -4.42
CA CYS A 320 3.37 -16.59 -3.56
C CYS A 320 4.91 -16.43 -3.60
N ILE A 321 5.49 -16.33 -4.80
CA ILE A 321 6.96 -16.19 -4.96
C ILE A 321 7.41 -14.84 -4.42
N THR A 322 6.73 -13.76 -4.78
CA THR A 322 7.13 -12.41 -4.35
C THR A 322 7.02 -12.26 -2.83
N THR A 323 5.94 -12.77 -2.22
CA THR A 323 5.79 -12.77 -0.77
C THR A 323 6.82 -13.66 -0.08
N LEU A 324 7.16 -14.82 -0.63
CA LEU A 324 8.22 -15.68 -0.09
C LEU A 324 9.57 -14.96 -0.05
N LEU A 325 9.94 -14.28 -1.13
CA LEU A 325 11.20 -13.53 -1.22
C LEU A 325 11.26 -12.39 -0.19
N ILE A 326 10.16 -11.64 0.00
CA ILE A 326 10.07 -10.58 1.01
C ILE A 326 10.11 -11.16 2.43
N PHE A 327 9.44 -12.30 2.65
CA PHE A 327 9.40 -12.99 3.94
C PHE A 327 10.80 -13.45 4.38
N VAL A 328 11.61 -14.00 3.46
CA VAL A 328 12.99 -14.39 3.75
C VAL A 328 13.81 -13.18 4.21
N GLY A 329 13.75 -12.06 3.50
CA GLY A 329 14.44 -10.83 3.90
C GLY A 329 13.97 -10.30 5.25
N SER A 330 12.66 -10.37 5.52
CA SER A 330 12.06 -9.95 6.79
C SER A 330 12.51 -10.82 7.96
N ILE A 331 12.63 -12.14 7.78
CA ILE A 331 13.19 -13.06 8.77
C ILE A 331 14.66 -12.73 9.02
N CYS A 332 15.47 -12.55 7.98
CA CYS A 332 16.89 -12.24 8.13
C CYS A 332 17.09 -10.96 8.96
N ARG A 333 16.35 -9.90 8.65
CA ARG A 333 16.34 -8.65 9.44
C ARG A 333 15.88 -8.90 10.88
N CYS A 334 14.81 -9.68 11.07
CA CYS A 334 14.30 -10.02 12.40
C CYS A 334 15.37 -10.72 13.25
N ILE A 335 16.07 -11.72 12.70
CA ILE A 335 17.17 -12.40 13.38
C ILE A 335 18.26 -11.40 13.78
N THR A 336 18.66 -10.50 12.88
CA THR A 336 19.67 -9.46 13.17
C THR A 336 19.26 -8.56 14.34
N VAL A 337 18.01 -8.12 14.37
CA VAL A 337 17.47 -7.28 15.46
C VAL A 337 17.40 -8.05 16.79
N PHE A 338 17.08 -9.35 16.75
CA PHE A 338 17.04 -10.20 17.94
C PHE A 338 18.43 -10.53 18.50
N GLN A 339 19.47 -10.54 17.65
CA GLN A 339 20.84 -10.67 18.12
C GLN A 339 21.22 -9.51 19.05
N GLY A 340 20.77 -8.28 18.74
CA GLY A 340 20.95 -7.11 19.60
C GLY A 340 22.41 -6.85 20.01
N ARG A 341 23.35 -7.16 19.11
CA ARG A 341 24.80 -7.10 19.38
C ARG A 341 25.35 -5.74 18.97
N TYR A 342 26.51 -5.40 19.52
CA TYR A 342 27.30 -4.32 18.96
C TYR A 342 27.90 -4.72 17.62
N GLN A 343 28.11 -3.75 16.73
CA GLN A 343 28.62 -3.99 15.39
C GLN A 343 29.96 -4.73 15.37
N LYS A 344 30.86 -4.47 16.32
CA LYS A 344 32.13 -5.22 16.44
C LYS A 344 31.96 -6.74 16.63
N ASN A 345 30.79 -7.17 17.11
CA ASN A 345 30.43 -8.55 17.35
C ASN A 345 29.32 -9.02 16.38
N SER A 346 29.23 -8.38 15.20
CA SER A 346 28.21 -8.65 14.20
C SER A 346 28.33 -10.09 13.68
N SER A 347 27.18 -10.64 13.26
CA SER A 347 27.13 -11.97 12.66
C SER A 347 27.30 -11.88 11.15
N LYS A 348 27.62 -13.00 10.49
CA LYS A 348 27.67 -13.07 9.02
C LYS A 348 26.36 -12.64 8.33
N LEU A 349 25.23 -12.71 9.03
CA LEU A 349 23.93 -12.26 8.52
C LEU A 349 23.83 -10.74 8.43
N CYS A 350 24.63 -10.01 9.21
CA CYS A 350 24.71 -8.55 9.16
C CYS A 350 25.56 -8.05 7.99
N ALA A 351 26.30 -8.94 7.32
CA ALA A 351 27.20 -8.55 6.24
C ALA A 351 26.44 -7.83 5.10
N PRO A 352 27.06 -6.83 4.45
CA PRO A 352 26.43 -6.08 3.35
C PRO A 352 25.88 -6.98 2.23
N VAL A 353 26.56 -8.09 1.94
CA VAL A 353 26.13 -9.06 0.92
C VAL A 353 24.72 -9.60 1.18
N ALA A 354 24.35 -9.88 2.43
CA ALA A 354 23.02 -10.40 2.75
C ALA A 354 21.92 -9.37 2.45
N MET A 355 22.21 -8.10 2.70
CA MET A 355 21.35 -6.98 2.37
C MET A 355 21.19 -6.82 0.85
N TYR A 356 22.28 -6.84 0.08
CA TYR A 356 22.20 -6.75 -1.38
C TYR A 356 21.45 -7.92 -2.02
N ILE A 357 21.52 -9.12 -1.45
CA ILE A 357 20.71 -10.25 -1.91
C ILE A 357 19.22 -9.99 -1.62
N CYS A 358 18.87 -9.64 -0.38
CA CYS A 358 17.47 -9.52 0.03
C CYS A 358 16.78 -8.26 -0.51
N TRP A 359 17.45 -7.11 -0.45
CA TRP A 359 16.91 -5.80 -0.83
C TRP A 359 17.29 -5.38 -2.25
N GLY A 360 18.33 -5.99 -2.82
CA GLY A 360 18.73 -5.77 -4.22
C GLY A 360 18.19 -6.85 -5.15
N LEU A 361 18.76 -8.06 -5.08
CA LEU A 361 18.49 -9.14 -6.03
C LEU A 361 17.04 -9.65 -5.96
N PHE A 362 16.57 -10.05 -4.78
CA PHE A 362 15.21 -10.58 -4.61
C PHE A 362 14.16 -9.57 -5.05
N GLU A 363 14.34 -8.31 -4.67
CA GLU A 363 13.43 -7.23 -5.03
C GLU A 363 13.50 -6.88 -6.53
N THR A 364 14.66 -7.03 -7.18
CA THR A 364 14.77 -6.97 -8.63
C THR A 364 13.94 -8.08 -9.29
N VAL A 365 14.05 -9.33 -8.81
CA VAL A 365 13.26 -10.46 -9.31
C VAL A 365 11.76 -10.21 -9.13
N ILE A 366 11.35 -9.67 -7.97
CA ILE A 366 9.95 -9.31 -7.71
C ILE A 366 9.42 -8.32 -8.75
N ASN A 367 10.18 -7.26 -9.04
CA ASN A 367 9.77 -6.27 -10.04
C ASN A 367 9.70 -6.85 -11.45
N LEU A 368 10.65 -7.72 -11.82
CA LEU A 368 10.59 -8.44 -13.10
C LEU A 368 9.34 -9.31 -13.20
N LEU A 369 8.96 -10.00 -12.12
CA LEU A 369 7.71 -10.78 -12.09
C LEU A 369 6.47 -9.89 -12.28
N TYR A 370 6.44 -8.70 -11.68
CA TYR A 370 5.32 -7.76 -11.87
C TYR A 370 5.21 -7.24 -13.30
N ILE A 371 6.34 -6.85 -13.89
CA ILE A 371 6.42 -6.29 -15.25
C ILE A 371 6.13 -7.37 -16.30
N ILE A 372 6.87 -8.48 -16.26
CA ILE A 372 6.73 -9.58 -17.24
C ILE A 372 5.36 -10.24 -17.11
N GLY A 373 4.92 -10.46 -15.86
CA GLY A 373 3.64 -11.04 -15.53
C GLY A 373 2.45 -10.12 -15.83
N ARG A 374 2.67 -8.84 -16.17
CA ARG A 374 1.62 -7.84 -16.43
C ARG A 374 0.57 -7.82 -15.33
N VAL A 375 1.05 -7.61 -14.11
CA VAL A 375 0.20 -7.51 -12.91
C VAL A 375 -0.82 -6.39 -13.04
N ASP A 376 -0.47 -5.31 -13.76
CA ASP A 376 -1.39 -4.23 -14.12
C ASP A 376 -2.66 -4.73 -14.81
N LEU A 377 -2.54 -5.69 -15.73
CA LEU A 377 -3.68 -6.29 -16.42
C LEU A 377 -4.36 -7.38 -15.58
N ARG A 378 -3.57 -8.27 -14.97
CA ARG A 378 -4.07 -9.44 -14.22
C ARG A 378 -4.93 -9.08 -13.03
N PHE A 379 -4.61 -7.96 -12.39
CA PHE A 379 -5.28 -7.50 -11.18
C PHE A 379 -6.08 -6.23 -11.41
N TYR A 380 -6.29 -5.82 -12.66
CA TYR A 380 -7.15 -4.69 -12.95
C TYR A 380 -8.58 -4.97 -12.49
N ARG A 381 -9.13 -4.04 -11.73
CA ARG A 381 -10.51 -4.04 -11.25
C ARG A 381 -11.19 -2.76 -11.75
N PRO A 382 -12.31 -2.85 -12.49
CA PRO A 382 -13.04 -1.67 -12.92
C PRO A 382 -13.60 -0.86 -11.75
N ASP A 383 -13.73 0.45 -11.94
CA ASP A 383 -14.28 1.36 -10.94
C ASP A 383 -15.80 1.18 -10.76
N ARG A 384 -16.31 1.63 -9.62
CA ARG A 384 -17.75 1.63 -9.33
C ARG A 384 -18.42 2.78 -10.09
N LEU A 385 -19.59 2.51 -10.66
CA LEU A 385 -20.39 3.57 -11.30
C LEU A 385 -20.84 4.62 -10.27
N PRO A 386 -20.87 5.91 -10.64
CA PRO A 386 -21.40 6.97 -9.79
C PRO A 386 -22.83 6.67 -9.30
N LYS A 387 -23.16 7.08 -8.08
CA LYS A 387 -24.48 6.87 -7.47
C LYS A 387 -25.62 7.34 -8.41
N LYS A 388 -25.44 8.51 -9.02
CA LYS A 388 -26.38 9.13 -9.98
C LYS A 388 -26.71 8.25 -11.19
N VAL A 389 -25.75 7.44 -11.66
CA VAL A 389 -25.94 6.53 -12.81
C VAL A 389 -26.63 5.24 -12.39
N ARG A 390 -26.30 4.74 -11.20
CA ARG A 390 -26.90 3.51 -10.64
C ARG A 390 -28.38 3.70 -10.34
N SER A 391 -28.80 4.89 -9.92
CA SER A 391 -30.19 5.22 -9.60
C SER A 391 -31.09 5.50 -10.82
N ILE A 392 -30.57 5.49 -12.05
CA ILE A 392 -31.39 5.78 -13.25
C ILE A 392 -32.31 4.60 -13.55
N ILE A 393 -33.60 4.78 -13.28
CA ILE A 393 -34.65 3.85 -13.69
C ILE A 393 -34.95 4.09 -15.20
N THR A 394 -34.58 3.12 -16.04
CA THR A 394 -34.74 3.13 -17.50
C THR A 394 -36.13 2.59 -17.89
N ALA A 395 -36.73 3.13 -18.94
CA ALA A 395 -38.13 2.86 -19.32
C ALA A 395 -38.49 1.38 -19.64
N GLU A 396 -37.52 0.51 -19.94
CA GLU A 396 -37.74 -0.95 -20.06
C GLU A 396 -38.19 -1.60 -18.72
N GLN A 397 -38.06 -0.88 -17.60
CA GLN A 397 -38.37 -1.36 -16.25
C GLN A 397 -39.85 -1.32 -15.85
N SER A 398 -40.72 -0.61 -16.57
CA SER A 398 -42.14 -0.55 -16.17
C SER A 398 -42.94 -1.82 -16.52
N LEU A 399 -42.34 -2.76 -17.27
CA LEU A 399 -43.03 -3.94 -17.81
C LEU A 399 -42.71 -5.25 -17.07
N GLU A 400 -41.63 -5.33 -16.29
CA GLU A 400 -41.21 -6.54 -15.56
C GLU A 400 -40.86 -6.22 -14.10
N HIS A 401 -41.87 -6.02 -13.26
CA HIS A 401 -41.68 -6.03 -11.80
C HIS A 401 -42.45 -7.21 -11.20
N SER A 402 -41.73 -8.25 -10.77
CA SER A 402 -42.16 -9.15 -9.70
C SER A 402 -41.19 -8.97 -8.54
N ASP A 403 -41.71 -8.43 -7.45
CA ASP A 403 -41.05 -8.16 -6.18
C ASP A 403 -40.51 -9.47 -5.59
N GLU A 404 -39.18 -9.67 -5.48
CA GLU A 404 -38.63 -10.66 -4.53
C GLU A 404 -37.11 -10.59 -4.28
N GLU A 405 -36.29 -9.86 -5.07
CA GLU A 405 -34.82 -9.85 -4.89
C GLU A 405 -34.21 -8.53 -4.35
N TYR A 406 -35.02 -7.49 -4.11
CA TYR A 406 -34.49 -6.12 -3.91
C TYR A 406 -34.14 -5.72 -2.47
N GLU A 407 -34.59 -6.44 -1.45
CA GLU A 407 -34.55 -5.93 -0.07
C GLU A 407 -33.26 -6.24 0.72
N TYR A 408 -32.32 -7.03 0.18
CA TYR A 408 -31.17 -7.51 0.97
C TYR A 408 -29.87 -6.71 0.80
N TYR A 409 -29.69 -5.92 -0.27
CA TYR A 409 -28.41 -5.25 -0.57
C TYR A 409 -28.38 -3.74 -0.25
N THR A 410 -29.52 -3.09 -0.08
CA THR A 410 -29.62 -1.66 0.25
C THR A 410 -29.46 -1.39 1.75
N THR A 411 -30.01 -2.25 2.61
CA THR A 411 -30.14 -1.99 4.05
C THR A 411 -28.82 -2.03 4.82
N GLU A 412 -27.77 -2.70 4.32
CA GLU A 412 -26.47 -2.77 5.00
C GLU A 412 -25.47 -1.70 4.52
N THR A 413 -25.84 -0.74 3.67
CA THR A 413 -24.93 0.36 3.27
C THR A 413 -25.40 1.75 3.66
N GLU A 414 -26.61 1.91 4.16
CA GLU A 414 -27.16 3.19 4.59
C GLU A 414 -27.24 3.24 6.11
N THR A 415 -26.18 3.75 6.74
CA THR A 415 -26.19 4.25 8.13
C THR A 415 -24.90 5.03 8.35
N GLU A 416 -24.75 6.15 7.66
CA GLU A 416 -23.87 7.26 8.08
C GLU A 416 -24.45 8.57 7.53
N GLY A 417 -24.78 9.50 8.43
CA GLY A 417 -25.03 10.91 8.12
C GLY A 417 -26.44 11.44 8.39
N GLU A 418 -27.01 11.22 9.58
CA GLU A 418 -28.08 12.09 10.08
C GLU A 418 -27.42 13.36 10.63
N TYR A 419 -27.71 14.50 10.02
CA TYR A 419 -27.29 15.80 10.51
C TYR A 419 -28.19 16.18 11.69
N ASP A 420 -27.60 16.25 12.89
CA ASP A 420 -28.20 16.90 14.05
C ASP A 420 -28.45 18.37 13.71
N LEU A 421 -29.72 18.74 13.51
CA LEU A 421 -30.19 20.11 13.63
C LEU A 421 -30.70 20.28 15.06
N GLU A 422 -29.99 21.12 15.82
CA GLU A 422 -30.30 21.49 17.19
C GLU A 422 -31.72 22.04 17.31
N ASP A 423 -32.42 21.55 18.35
CA ASP A 423 -33.71 22.02 18.85
C ASP A 423 -33.64 23.49 19.28
N ASP A 424 -34.56 24.31 18.77
CA ASP A 424 -35.07 25.50 19.43
C ASP A 424 -36.60 25.37 19.56
N ASP A 425 -37.00 24.95 20.75
CA ASP A 425 -38.12 25.35 21.60
C ASP A 425 -39.50 25.78 21.02
N PHE A 426 -40.52 25.36 21.79
CA PHE A 426 -41.92 25.84 21.88
C PHE A 426 -43.03 25.31 20.93
N GLY A 427 -43.96 24.54 21.53
CA GLY A 427 -45.39 24.90 21.48
C GLY A 427 -46.42 23.81 21.13
N PHE A 428 -46.90 23.11 22.15
CA PHE A 428 -48.21 22.43 22.30
C PHE A 428 -49.36 22.75 21.30
N TYR A 429 -49.99 21.72 20.71
CA TYR A 429 -51.40 21.26 20.91
C TYR A 429 -51.85 20.31 19.77
N GLN A 430 -52.23 19.08 20.11
CA GLN A 430 -53.15 18.22 19.35
C GLN A 430 -54.62 18.61 19.67
N PRO A 431 -55.66 18.00 19.07
CA PRO A 431 -55.92 17.59 17.69
C PRO A 431 -57.36 17.99 17.25
N ARG A 432 -57.75 17.85 15.98
CA ARG A 432 -59.14 17.48 15.66
C ARG A 432 -59.40 16.95 14.25
N ASN A 433 -60.07 15.79 14.25
CA ASN A 433 -60.83 15.16 13.17
C ASN A 433 -61.77 16.14 12.44
N THR A 434 -61.94 15.93 11.13
CA THR A 434 -63.21 15.50 10.47
C THR A 434 -62.95 15.33 8.97
N TYR A 435 -63.05 14.10 8.47
CA TYR A 435 -64.18 13.60 7.66
C TYR A 435 -64.64 14.50 6.49
N ASN A 436 -64.52 13.86 5.32
CA ASN A 436 -65.50 13.80 4.22
C ASN A 436 -65.52 14.87 3.12
N ASN A 437 -65.10 14.34 1.97
CA ASN A 437 -65.87 14.18 0.74
C ASN A 437 -65.96 15.33 -0.26
N ARG A 438 -65.52 14.94 -1.46
CA ARG A 438 -66.20 15.05 -2.75
C ARG A 438 -65.79 16.19 -3.68
N ASP A 439 -65.26 15.70 -4.80
CA ASP A 439 -65.67 16.01 -6.16
C ASP A 439 -65.40 17.43 -6.65
N SER A 440 -64.36 17.58 -7.48
CA SER A 440 -64.50 17.98 -8.89
C SER A 440 -63.13 18.25 -9.53
N GLU A 441 -62.73 17.37 -10.44
CA GLU A 441 -61.97 17.77 -11.64
C GLU A 441 -62.91 18.55 -12.60
N PRO A 442 -62.46 19.27 -13.65
CA PRO A 442 -61.15 19.20 -14.32
C PRO A 442 -60.56 20.54 -14.87
N ARG A 443 -59.39 20.38 -15.51
CA ARG A 443 -58.85 21.10 -16.69
C ARG A 443 -58.05 22.40 -16.52
N ARG A 444 -56.78 22.22 -16.89
CA ARG A 444 -55.73 23.16 -17.29
C ARG A 444 -56.19 24.20 -18.30
N ASP A 445 -55.60 25.39 -18.20
CA ASP A 445 -55.30 26.26 -19.34
C ASP A 445 -53.77 26.51 -19.38
N PRO A 446 -53.10 26.34 -20.54
CA PRO A 446 -51.65 26.48 -20.69
C PRO A 446 -51.27 27.91 -21.06
N ASN A 447 -50.01 28.28 -20.79
CA ASN A 447 -49.38 29.56 -21.11
C ASN A 447 -49.88 30.78 -20.34
N ARG A 448 -49.14 31.09 -19.27
CA ARG A 448 -48.83 32.48 -18.97
C ARG A 448 -47.33 32.63 -18.70
N ASP A 449 -46.68 33.21 -19.71
CA ASP A 449 -45.53 34.13 -19.69
C ASP A 449 -44.33 33.75 -18.80
N LYS A 450 -43.20 33.29 -19.36
CA LYS A 450 -42.09 34.05 -20.02
C LYS A 450 -41.47 35.18 -19.17
N PHE A 451 -40.14 35.23 -19.27
CA PHE A 451 -39.15 36.21 -18.75
C PHE A 451 -38.69 35.91 -17.30
N ILE A 452 -37.41 35.81 -16.94
CA ILE A 452 -36.19 36.51 -17.38
C ILE A 452 -34.95 35.59 -17.19
N LEU A 453 -33.95 35.80 -18.04
CA LEU A 453 -32.58 35.26 -18.05
C LEU A 453 -31.81 35.52 -16.75
N GLU A 454 -30.92 34.62 -16.34
CA GLU A 454 -29.50 34.98 -16.15
C GLU A 454 -28.61 33.75 -16.00
N ALA A 455 -27.46 33.82 -16.66
CA ALA A 455 -26.42 32.83 -16.67
C ALA A 455 -25.65 32.84 -15.34
N LYS A 456 -25.30 31.66 -14.85
CA LYS A 456 -24.11 31.47 -14.02
C LYS A 456 -23.43 30.18 -14.43
N GLU A 457 -22.33 30.33 -15.17
CA GLU A 457 -21.28 29.34 -15.22
C GLU A 457 -20.69 29.22 -13.82
N GLU A 458 -20.80 28.04 -13.21
CA GLU A 458 -19.90 27.62 -12.15
C GLU A 458 -19.42 26.21 -12.49
N ASP A 459 -18.11 26.14 -12.76
CA ASP A 459 -17.29 24.94 -12.75
C ASP A 459 -17.55 24.14 -11.46
N GLU A 460 -17.93 22.87 -11.57
CA GLU A 460 -17.74 21.92 -10.47
C GLU A 460 -17.01 20.67 -10.94
N SER A 461 -15.82 20.56 -10.38
CA SER A 461 -14.82 19.51 -10.48
C SER A 461 -15.36 18.11 -10.22
N ASP A 462 -14.94 17.19 -11.09
CA ASP A 462 -14.96 15.75 -10.86
C ASP A 462 -14.26 15.42 -9.52
N SER A 463 -15.04 15.09 -8.49
CA SER A 463 -14.56 14.42 -7.30
C SER A 463 -14.49 12.91 -7.57
N GLU A 464 -13.37 12.46 -8.12
CA GLU A 464 -13.02 11.03 -8.16
C GLU A 464 -12.73 10.56 -6.72
N GLU A 465 -13.70 9.84 -6.14
CA GLU A 465 -13.59 9.16 -4.86
C GLU A 465 -12.55 8.02 -4.96
N PHE A 466 -11.39 8.21 -4.35
CA PHE A 466 -10.29 7.23 -4.32
C PHE A 466 -10.70 5.98 -3.51
N HIS A 467 -10.73 4.82 -4.15
CA HIS A 467 -10.77 3.52 -3.49
C HIS A 467 -9.52 2.70 -3.83
N PHE A 468 -8.73 2.35 -2.80
CA PHE A 468 -7.54 1.48 -2.89
C PHE A 468 -7.90 0.02 -3.20
#